data_AF-A0A935S0N9-F1
#
_entry.id   AF-A0A935S0N9-F1
#
_cell.length_a   1.000
_cell.length_b   1.000
_cell.length_c   1.000
_cell.angle_alpha   90.00
_cell.angle_beta   90.00
_cell.angle_gamma   90.00
#
_symmetry.space_group_name_H-M   'P 1'
#
loop_
_entity.id
_entity.type
_entity.pdbx_description
1 polymer ?
#
loop_
_entity_poly.entity_id
_entity_poly.type
_entity_poly.pdbx_seq_one_letter_code
_entity_poly.pdbx_strand_id
1 'polypeptide(L)'
;MIKNLFKHTAAFTLFFCATSLLAKEGGPVKLISSTNNESIIKIDVNSFSKKPANGEFVITTPYGGSILQKGCPDVPKFTVSLAVPSGAQMNYEIIDAKYTDHQNTDVAPQKERYLVNTI
;
A
#
# COMPACT_ATOMS: atom_id res chain seq x y z
N MET A 1 19.01 -52.11 -4.65
CA MET A 1 19.03 -51.14 -3.54
C MET A 1 18.86 -49.67 -4.00
N ILE A 2 18.19 -49.41 -5.14
CA ILE A 2 18.10 -48.07 -5.77
C ILE A 2 16.68 -47.45 -5.68
N LYS A 3 15.65 -48.25 -5.38
CA LYS A 3 14.24 -47.80 -5.35
C LYS A 3 13.88 -46.88 -4.18
N ASN A 4 14.68 -46.87 -3.11
CA ASN A 4 14.45 -45.99 -1.95
C ASN A 4 15.15 -44.64 -2.07
N LEU A 5 16.16 -44.52 -2.94
CA LEU A 5 16.90 -43.27 -3.12
C LEU A 5 16.07 -42.20 -3.85
N PHE A 6 15.24 -42.62 -4.81
CA PHE A 6 14.37 -41.73 -5.61
C PHE A 6 13.14 -41.21 -4.84
N LYS A 7 12.66 -41.96 -3.84
CA LYS A 7 11.51 -41.56 -3.00
C LYS A 7 11.88 -40.44 -2.03
N HIS A 8 13.09 -40.47 -1.49
CA HIS A 8 13.57 -39.43 -0.57
C HIS A 8 13.99 -38.15 -1.30
N THR A 9 14.44 -38.23 -2.57
CA THR A 9 14.71 -37.02 -3.37
C THR A 9 13.43 -36.30 -3.76
N ALA A 10 12.39 -37.02 -4.20
CA ALA A 10 11.11 -36.41 -4.55
C ALA A 10 10.40 -35.77 -3.34
N ALA A 11 10.47 -36.38 -2.17
CA ALA A 11 9.88 -35.83 -0.94
C ALA A 11 10.60 -34.56 -0.44
N PHE A 12 11.92 -34.47 -0.63
CA PHE A 12 12.71 -33.32 -0.20
C PHE A 12 12.51 -32.10 -1.12
N THR A 13 12.37 -32.32 -2.44
CA THR A 13 12.03 -31.25 -3.40
C THR A 13 10.60 -30.72 -3.21
N LEU A 14 9.66 -31.58 -2.79
CA LEU A 14 8.29 -31.15 -2.49
C LEU A 14 8.20 -30.29 -1.22
N PHE A 15 9.06 -30.54 -0.23
CA PHE A 15 9.10 -29.77 1.02
C PHE A 15 9.73 -28.37 0.84
N PHE A 16 10.69 -28.22 -0.07
CA PHE A 16 11.32 -26.91 -0.36
C PHE A 16 10.45 -26.02 -1.26
N CYS A 17 9.53 -26.60 -2.05
CA CYS A 17 8.63 -25.84 -2.93
C CYS A 17 7.42 -25.25 -2.17
N ALA A 18 7.03 -25.85 -1.04
CA ALA A 18 5.88 -25.37 -0.25
C ALA A 18 6.20 -24.14 0.62
N THR A 19 7.47 -23.83 0.88
CA THR A 19 7.86 -22.72 1.77
C THR A 19 8.09 -21.39 1.06
N SER A 20 8.22 -21.36 -0.27
CA SER A 20 8.47 -20.14 -1.04
C SER A 20 7.22 -19.33 -1.40
N LEU A 21 6.02 -19.82 -1.05
CA LEU A 21 4.73 -19.22 -1.47
C LEU A 21 4.16 -18.17 -0.51
N LEU A 22 4.83 -17.85 0.59
CA LEU A 22 4.42 -16.77 1.49
C LEU A 22 5.36 -15.56 1.42
N ALA A 23 5.55 -15.02 0.21
CA ALA A 23 6.12 -13.70 0.07
C ALA A 23 5.07 -12.67 0.51
N LYS A 24 5.27 -12.02 1.66
CA LYS A 24 4.48 -10.85 2.04
C LYS A 24 4.65 -9.80 0.94
N GLU A 25 3.59 -9.55 0.18
CA GLU A 25 3.62 -8.51 -0.85
C GLU A 25 4.09 -7.20 -0.22
N GLY A 26 5.09 -6.58 -0.87
CA GLY A 26 5.55 -5.25 -0.49
C GLY A 26 4.38 -4.27 -0.48
N GLY A 27 4.49 -3.22 0.33
CA GLY A 27 3.46 -2.16 0.38
C GLY A 27 3.19 -1.54 -1.00
N PRO A 28 2.15 -0.71 -1.11
CA PRO A 28 1.68 -0.17 -2.40
C PRO A 28 2.68 0.75 -3.09
N VAL A 29 3.75 1.16 -2.39
CA VAL A 29 4.77 2.06 -2.95
C VAL A 29 6.05 1.29 -3.25
N LYS A 30 6.55 1.45 -4.47
CA LYS A 30 7.80 0.86 -4.95
C LYS A 30 8.72 1.97 -5.46
N LEU A 31 10.00 1.89 -5.11
CA LEU A 31 11.04 2.73 -5.70
C LEU A 31 11.42 2.14 -7.07
N ILE A 32 11.25 2.91 -8.14
CA ILE A 32 11.61 2.51 -9.51
C ILE A 32 13.07 2.88 -9.79
N SER A 33 13.45 4.11 -9.44
CA SER A 33 14.83 4.58 -9.53
C SER A 33 15.11 5.65 -8.49
N SER A 34 16.38 5.83 -8.14
CA SER A 34 16.83 6.92 -7.28
C SER A 34 18.23 7.33 -7.71
N THR A 35 18.41 8.63 -7.88
CA THR A 35 19.68 9.30 -8.15
C THR A 35 19.90 10.39 -7.10
N ASN A 36 21.00 11.14 -7.18
CA ASN A 36 21.26 12.24 -6.26
C ASN A 36 20.27 13.41 -6.40
N ASN A 37 19.52 13.49 -7.50
CA ASN A 37 18.67 14.63 -7.83
C ASN A 37 17.20 14.26 -8.07
N GLU A 38 16.90 12.97 -8.20
CA GLU A 38 15.57 12.48 -8.58
C GLU A 38 15.28 11.15 -7.89
N SER A 39 14.04 10.93 -7.51
CA SER A 39 13.54 9.60 -7.14
C SER A 39 12.22 9.35 -7.85
N ILE A 40 12.15 8.26 -8.60
CA ILE A 40 10.93 7.83 -9.27
C ILE A 40 10.28 6.77 -8.39
N ILE A 41 9.08 7.07 -7.92
CA ILE A 41 8.25 6.15 -7.14
C ILE A 41 7.03 5.74 -7.95
N LYS A 42 6.61 4.49 -7.78
CA LYS A 42 5.35 3.96 -8.30
C LYS A 42 4.44 3.63 -7.13
N ILE A 43 3.19 4.07 -7.22
CA ILE A 43 2.13 3.74 -6.26
C ILE A 43 1.12 2.84 -6.96
N ASP A 44 1.03 1.58 -6.53
CA ASP A 44 0.07 0.59 -7.00
C ASP A 44 -1.01 0.37 -5.91
N VAL A 45 -2.22 0.87 -6.16
CA VAL A 45 -3.37 0.66 -5.27
C VAL A 45 -4.08 -0.64 -5.68
N ASN A 46 -3.70 -1.75 -5.06
CA ASN A 46 -4.18 -3.08 -5.47
C ASN A 46 -5.66 -3.34 -5.15
N SER A 47 -6.15 -2.86 -4.00
CA SER A 47 -7.52 -3.08 -3.56
C SER A 47 -7.97 -2.04 -2.56
N PHE A 48 -9.27 -1.80 -2.51
CA PHE A 48 -9.92 -1.04 -1.44
C PHE A 48 -11.21 -1.76 -1.03
N SER A 49 -11.70 -1.46 0.15
CA SER A 49 -13.00 -1.91 0.63
C SER A 49 -13.92 -0.72 0.90
N LYS A 50 -15.20 -0.94 0.63
CA LYS A 50 -16.27 0.03 0.79
C LYS A 50 -17.27 -0.49 1.82
N LYS A 51 -17.48 0.24 2.92
CA LYS A 51 -18.43 -0.13 3.97
C LYS A 51 -19.51 0.94 4.13
N PRO A 52 -20.80 0.59 4.14
CA PRO A 52 -21.86 1.58 4.32
C PRO A 52 -21.82 2.18 5.73
N ALA A 53 -22.05 3.49 5.84
CA ALA A 53 -22.16 4.23 7.08
C ALA A 53 -23.11 5.43 6.89
N ASN A 54 -24.28 5.39 7.53
CA ASN A 54 -25.25 6.50 7.54
C ASN A 54 -25.66 7.05 6.16
N GLY A 55 -25.80 6.17 5.15
CA GLY A 55 -26.15 6.58 3.78
C GLY A 55 -24.94 6.95 2.90
N GLU A 56 -23.74 6.97 3.49
CA GLU A 56 -22.47 7.20 2.81
C GLU A 56 -21.58 5.94 2.91
N PHE A 57 -20.32 6.05 2.47
CA PHE A 57 -19.36 4.97 2.47
C PHE A 57 -18.04 5.33 3.17
N VAL A 58 -17.59 4.44 4.04
CA VAL A 58 -16.21 4.44 4.54
C VAL A 58 -15.34 3.66 3.57
N ILE A 59 -14.29 4.31 3.07
CA ILE A 59 -13.32 3.73 2.15
C ILE A 59 -12.05 3.38 2.93
N THR A 60 -11.58 2.15 2.79
CA THR A 60 -10.29 1.72 3.39
C THR A 60 -9.47 0.93 2.39
N THR A 61 -8.16 1.04 2.48
CA THR A 61 -7.20 0.29 1.66
C THR A 61 -6.08 -0.22 2.56
N PRO A 62 -5.50 -1.40 2.28
CA PRO A 62 -4.26 -1.80 2.93
C PRO A 62 -3.22 -0.67 2.82
N TYR A 63 -2.53 -0.37 3.92
CA TYR A 63 -1.47 0.66 4.02
C TYR A 63 -1.92 2.13 3.83
N GLY A 64 -3.21 2.40 3.60
CA GLY A 64 -3.73 3.76 3.53
C GLY A 64 -4.15 4.29 4.90
N GLY A 65 -3.78 5.53 5.20
CA GLY A 65 -4.22 6.26 6.39
C GLY A 65 -5.28 7.31 6.05
N SER A 66 -6.02 7.79 7.05
CA SER A 66 -6.99 8.89 6.88
C SER A 66 -6.29 10.22 6.59
N ILE A 67 -6.94 11.11 5.83
CA ILE A 67 -6.47 12.48 5.56
C ILE A 67 -6.64 13.41 6.79
N LEU A 68 -7.39 13.00 7.82
CA LEU A 68 -7.58 13.72 9.10
C LEU A 68 -8.01 15.19 8.98
N GLN A 69 -8.67 15.56 7.88
CA GLN A 69 -9.22 16.90 7.69
C GLN A 69 -10.73 16.87 7.99
N LYS A 70 -11.13 17.49 9.10
CA LYS A 70 -12.51 17.50 9.59
C LYS A 70 -13.49 17.94 8.49
N GLY A 71 -14.56 17.17 8.32
CA GLY A 71 -15.67 17.52 7.42
C GLY A 71 -15.38 17.28 5.94
N CYS A 72 -14.14 16.99 5.54
CA CYS A 72 -13.82 16.54 4.19
C CYS A 72 -14.08 15.02 4.06
N PRO A 73 -14.38 14.52 2.85
CA PRO A 73 -14.46 13.09 2.59
C PRO A 73 -13.21 12.34 3.06
N ASP A 74 -13.38 11.27 3.84
CA ASP A 74 -12.26 10.50 4.36
C ASP A 74 -11.76 9.48 3.32
N VAL A 75 -10.83 9.93 2.48
CA VAL A 75 -10.17 9.09 1.46
C VAL A 75 -8.81 8.62 1.97
N PRO A 76 -8.43 7.35 1.76
CA PRO A 76 -7.12 6.90 2.18
C PRO A 76 -5.95 7.58 1.45
N LYS A 77 -4.93 7.98 2.23
CA LYS A 77 -3.65 8.53 1.78
C LYS A 77 -2.52 7.55 2.03
N PHE A 78 -1.62 7.41 1.05
CA PHE A 78 -0.34 6.72 1.23
C PHE A 78 0.76 7.74 1.55
N THR A 79 1.62 7.40 2.52
CA THR A 79 2.74 8.25 2.92
C THR A 79 4.02 7.43 2.90
N VAL A 80 5.06 7.97 2.30
CA VAL A 80 6.40 7.38 2.28
C VAL A 80 7.44 8.42 2.64
N SER A 81 8.50 7.96 3.28
CA SER A 81 9.67 8.79 3.57
C SER A 81 10.67 8.63 2.43
N LEU A 82 11.15 9.75 1.90
CA LEU A 82 12.22 9.79 0.91
C LEU A 82 13.42 10.52 1.53
N ALA A 83 14.62 10.00 1.29
CA ALA A 83 15.84 10.68 1.66
C ALA A 83 16.10 11.81 0.66
N VAL A 84 16.31 13.01 1.18
CA VAL A 84 16.47 14.23 0.38
C VAL A 84 17.81 14.86 0.75
N PRO A 85 18.62 15.31 -0.23
CA PRO A 85 19.86 16.00 0.07
C PRO A 85 19.62 17.28 0.89
N SER A 86 20.56 17.59 1.78
CA SER A 86 20.48 18.80 2.61
C SER A 86 20.43 20.06 1.75
N GLY A 87 19.51 20.97 2.06
CA GLY A 87 19.33 22.24 1.33
C GLY A 87 18.69 22.10 -0.06
N ALA A 88 18.30 20.90 -0.48
CA ALA A 88 17.62 20.71 -1.75
C ALA A 88 16.20 21.30 -1.71
N GLN A 89 15.83 22.00 -2.79
CA GLN A 89 14.45 22.41 -3.04
C GLN A 89 13.78 21.31 -3.86
N MET A 90 12.77 20.67 -3.28
CA MET A 90 12.04 19.61 -3.95
C MET A 90 10.85 20.16 -4.73
N ASN A 91 10.61 19.55 -5.89
CA ASN A 91 9.33 19.59 -6.58
C ASN A 91 8.89 18.15 -6.86
N TYR A 92 7.62 17.96 -7.21
CA TYR A 92 7.11 16.67 -7.67
C TYR A 92 6.27 16.86 -8.93
N GLU A 93 6.22 15.82 -9.75
CA GLU A 93 5.36 15.75 -10.91
C GLU A 93 4.76 14.35 -11.04
N ILE A 94 3.61 14.26 -11.70
CA ILE A 94 2.95 13.00 -12.02
C ILE A 94 3.39 12.60 -13.43
N ILE A 95 4.25 11.58 -13.52
CA ILE A 95 4.78 11.08 -14.79
C ILE A 95 3.74 10.20 -15.52
N ASP A 96 3.01 9.37 -14.77
CA ASP A 96 1.93 8.52 -15.29
C ASP A 96 0.84 8.37 -14.22
N ALA A 97 -0.42 8.32 -14.66
CA ALA A 97 -1.57 8.11 -13.78
C ALA A 97 -2.65 7.29 -14.50
N LYS A 98 -3.14 6.26 -13.80
CA LYS A 98 -4.26 5.43 -14.25
C LYS A 98 -5.24 5.31 -13.09
N TYR A 99 -6.50 5.54 -13.38
CA TYR A 99 -7.57 5.48 -12.39
C TYR A 99 -8.82 4.85 -12.99
N THR A 100 -9.69 4.38 -12.12
CA THR A 100 -11.02 3.88 -12.46
C THR A 100 -12.04 4.74 -11.75
N ASP A 101 -13.01 5.26 -12.49
CA ASP A 101 -14.09 6.06 -11.91
C ASP A 101 -15.15 5.15 -11.26
N HIS A 102 -15.45 5.44 -10.00
CA HIS A 102 -16.53 4.78 -9.26
C HIS A 102 -17.68 5.76 -9.04
N GLN A 103 -18.76 5.60 -9.81
CA GLN A 103 -19.95 6.44 -9.71
C GLN A 103 -20.78 6.11 -8.45
N ASN A 104 -21.67 7.02 -8.04
CA ASN A 104 -22.62 6.86 -6.93
C ASN A 104 -21.96 6.39 -5.63
N THR A 105 -20.81 6.97 -5.29
CA THR A 105 -20.06 6.64 -4.07
C THR A 105 -19.83 7.91 -3.26
N ASP A 106 -20.80 8.27 -2.43
CA ASP A 106 -20.64 9.33 -1.45
C ASP A 106 -19.77 8.82 -0.30
N VAL A 107 -18.63 9.48 -0.08
CA VAL A 107 -17.65 9.06 0.93
C VAL A 107 -17.92 9.82 2.21
N ALA A 108 -18.04 9.07 3.31
CA ALA A 108 -18.32 9.62 4.62
C ALA A 108 -17.26 10.65 5.03
N PRO A 109 -17.65 11.75 5.69
CA PRO A 109 -16.71 12.75 6.13
C PRO A 109 -15.83 12.23 7.27
N GLN A 110 -14.61 12.76 7.34
CA GLN A 110 -13.67 12.46 8.40
C GLN A 110 -14.23 12.97 9.74
N LYS A 111 -14.37 12.05 10.70
CA LYS A 111 -14.75 12.37 12.09
C LYS A 111 -13.52 12.83 12.85
N GLU A 112 -13.62 13.92 13.60
CA GLU A 112 -12.51 14.37 14.46
C GLU A 112 -11.98 13.22 15.32
N ARG A 113 -10.67 13.02 15.26
CA ARG A 113 -9.98 12.16 16.22
C ARG A 113 -9.60 13.04 17.40
N TYR A 114 -10.21 12.82 18.57
CA TYR A 114 -9.71 13.40 19.82
C TYR A 114 -8.28 12.90 20.05
N LEU A 115 -7.30 13.81 19.98
CA LEU A 115 -5.98 13.53 20.54
C LEU A 115 -6.17 13.50 22.06
N VAL A 116 -6.01 12.34 22.68
CA VAL A 116 -5.80 12.29 24.12
C VAL A 116 -4.43 12.93 24.34
N ASN A 117 -4.41 14.14 24.90
CA ASN A 117 -3.18 14.78 25.32
C ASN A 117 -2.52 13.90 26.38
N THR A 118 -1.49 13.14 26.01
CA THR A 118 -0.53 12.64 26.99
C THR A 118 0.36 13.82 27.36
N ILE A 119 0.04 14.42 28.50
CA ILE A 119 0.89 15.34 29.27
C ILE A 119 2.13 14.63 29.80
#